data_AF-A0A314ZKZ0-F1
#
_entry.id   AF-A0A314ZKZ0-F1
#
_cell.length_a   1.000
_cell.length_b   1.000
_cell.length_c   1.000
_cell.angle_alpha   90.00
_cell.angle_beta   90.00
_cell.angle_gamma   90.00
#
_symmetry.space_group_name_H-M   'P 1'
#
loop_
_entity.id
_entity.type
_entity.pdbx_description
1 polymer ?
#
loop_
_entity_poly.entity_id
_entity_poly.type
_entity_poly.pdbx_seq_one_letter_code
_entity_poly.pdbx_strand_id
1 'polypeptide(L)'
;MVVMKAMRMESDQEVVQIVGRDPRYAALLMPSMEDCAKESIYTQEETKVKRFGFAGASSEKDGARVITLLQDAFLANVRSENNLRPKCIYVAVMLRCIMDATLNKDAMDDKDYVGNK
;
A
#
# COMPACT_ATOMS: atom_id res chain seq x y z
N MET A 1 4.73 1.20 -3.02
CA MET A 1 5.27 1.10 -1.64
C MET A 1 5.00 2.33 -0.77
N VAL A 2 4.97 3.55 -1.32
CA VAL A 2 4.68 4.80 -0.58
C VAL A 2 3.47 4.72 0.34
N VAL A 3 2.33 4.19 -0.13
CA VAL A 3 1.11 4.06 0.71
C VAL A 3 1.33 3.15 1.91
N MET A 4 2.07 2.04 1.75
CA MET A 4 2.41 1.14 2.87
C MET A 4 3.25 1.89 3.93
N LYS A 5 4.26 2.65 3.48
CA LYS A 5 5.10 3.48 4.37
C LYS A 5 4.28 4.58 5.06
N ALA A 6 3.34 5.20 4.36
CA ALA A 6 2.43 6.20 4.93
C ALA A 6 1.49 5.61 6.00
N MET A 7 1.19 4.32 5.93
CA MET A 7 0.45 3.58 6.97
C MET A 7 1.35 2.99 8.08
N ARG A 8 2.60 3.46 8.19
CA ARG A 8 3.64 3.01 9.13
C ARG A 8 4.23 1.62 8.89
N MET A 9 4.16 1.09 7.67
CA MET A 9 4.96 -0.08 7.28
C MET A 9 6.28 0.39 6.65
N GLU A 10 7.23 0.72 7.53
CA GLU A 10 8.52 1.30 7.14
C GLU A 10 9.51 0.25 6.66
N SER A 11 9.46 -0.95 7.26
CA SER A 11 10.29 -2.08 6.87
C SER A 11 9.76 -2.73 5.59
N ASP A 12 10.55 -2.65 4.51
CA ASP A 12 10.21 -3.33 3.27
C ASP A 12 10.17 -4.85 3.44
N GLN A 13 10.98 -5.38 4.36
CA GLN A 13 10.93 -6.80 4.73
C GLN A 13 9.59 -7.17 5.36
N GLU A 14 9.04 -6.32 6.25
CA GLU A 14 7.70 -6.55 6.82
C GLU A 14 6.65 -6.57 5.72
N VAL A 15 6.71 -5.64 4.77
CA VAL A 15 5.76 -5.59 3.66
C VAL A 15 5.82 -6.85 2.80
N VAL A 16 7.02 -7.28 2.40
CA VAL A 16 7.20 -8.52 1.62
C VAL A 16 6.65 -9.73 2.38
N GLN A 17 6.93 -9.83 3.68
CA GLN A 17 6.47 -10.96 4.51
C GLN A 17 4.96 -10.99 4.69
N ILE A 18 4.29 -9.83 4.81
CA ILE A 18 2.83 -9.76 4.88
C ILE A 18 2.20 -10.09 3.52
N VAL A 19 2.84 -9.67 2.42
CA VAL A 19 2.40 -10.03 1.07
C VAL A 19 2.55 -11.54 0.85
N GLY A 20 3.59 -12.21 1.33
CA GLY A 20 3.63 -13.67 1.33
C GLY A 20 5.02 -14.28 1.44
N ARG A 21 5.06 -15.61 1.40
CA ARG A 21 6.31 -16.39 1.51
C ARG A 21 6.94 -16.75 0.16
N ASP A 22 6.23 -16.56 -0.94
CA ASP A 22 6.78 -16.84 -2.27
C ASP A 22 7.89 -15.81 -2.59
N PRO A 23 9.13 -16.25 -2.85
CA PRO A 23 10.25 -15.35 -3.13
C PRO A 23 10.01 -14.49 -4.38
N ARG A 24 9.14 -14.91 -5.30
CA ARG A 24 8.82 -14.14 -6.52
C ARG A 24 8.10 -12.83 -6.20
N TYR A 25 7.35 -12.75 -5.10
CA TYR A 25 6.70 -11.51 -4.68
C TYR A 25 7.72 -10.41 -4.34
N ALA A 26 8.84 -10.78 -3.71
CA ALA A 26 9.93 -9.83 -3.42
C ALA A 26 10.52 -9.24 -4.71
N ALA A 27 10.73 -10.08 -5.73
CA ALA A 27 11.22 -9.65 -7.03
C ALA A 27 10.23 -8.70 -7.74
N LEU A 28 8.92 -8.98 -7.66
CA LEU A 28 7.89 -8.11 -8.24
C LEU A 28 7.76 -6.76 -7.51
N LEU A 29 8.05 -6.71 -6.20
CA LEU A 29 8.02 -5.48 -5.41
C LEU A 29 9.29 -4.63 -5.52
N MET A 30 10.41 -5.22 -5.92
CA MET A 30 11.72 -4.58 -5.97
C MET A 30 11.72 -3.23 -6.72
N PRO A 31 11.10 -3.08 -7.91
CA PRO A 31 11.05 -1.78 -8.58
C PRO A 31 10.36 -0.70 -7.75
N SER A 32 9.27 -1.05 -7.07
CA SER A 32 8.55 -0.12 -6.20
C SER A 32 9.32 0.27 -4.94
N MET A 33 10.21 -0.61 -4.45
CA MET A 33 11.12 -0.32 -3.34
C MET A 33 12.26 0.59 -3.78
N GLU A 34 12.85 0.32 -4.94
CA GLU A 34 13.88 1.17 -5.54
C GLU A 34 13.38 2.59 -5.78
N ASP A 35 12.16 2.75 -6.28
CA ASP A 35 11.57 4.07 -6.50
C ASP A 35 11.37 4.84 -5.17
N CYS A 36 10.99 4.15 -4.10
CA CYS A 36 10.93 4.78 -2.77
C CYS A 36 12.33 5.18 -2.25
N ALA A 37 13.35 4.35 -2.52
CA ALA A 37 14.73 4.66 -2.15
C ALA A 37 15.28 5.86 -2.93
N LYS A 38 15.02 5.94 -4.25
CA LYS A 38 15.39 7.09 -5.10
C LYS A 38 14.78 8.39 -4.59
N GLU A 39 13.52 8.34 -4.19
CA GLU A 39 12.80 9.48 -3.62
C GLU A 39 13.10 9.71 -2.14
N SER A 40 13.98 8.93 -1.51
CA SER A 40 14.30 8.98 -0.07
C SER A 40 13.04 8.98 0.81
N ILE A 41 12.16 8.01 0.58
CA ILE A 41 10.93 7.76 1.34
C ILE A 41 11.10 6.43 2.09
N TYR A 42 11.44 6.51 3.37
CA TYR A 42 11.66 5.36 4.24
C TYR A 42 10.64 5.30 5.38
N THR A 43 10.27 6.46 5.91
CA THR A 43 9.43 6.62 7.10
C THR A 43 8.06 7.21 6.76
N GLN A 44 7.12 7.09 7.70
CA GLN A 44 5.84 7.78 7.58
C GLN A 44 6.04 9.30 7.46
N GLU A 45 7.02 9.88 8.15
CA GLU A 45 7.21 11.33 8.17
C GLU A 45 7.66 11.88 6.82
N GLU A 46 8.52 11.16 6.11
CA GLU A 46 8.99 11.54 4.78
C GLU A 46 7.87 11.48 3.73
N THR A 47 6.90 10.56 3.89
CA THR A 47 5.71 10.52 3.02
C THR A 47 4.79 11.73 3.17
N LYS A 48 4.86 12.43 4.32
CA LYS A 48 4.06 13.65 4.57
C LYS A 48 4.64 14.86 3.81
N VAL A 49 5.95 14.85 3.54
CA VAL A 49 6.68 15.97 2.95
C VAL A 49 6.76 15.86 1.42
N LYS A 50 6.79 14.64 0.88
CA LYS A 50 6.97 14.39 -0.56
C LYS A 50 5.65 13.97 -1.22
N ARG A 51 4.90 14.99 -1.63
CA ARG A 51 3.94 15.03 -2.76
C ARG A 51 3.13 13.74 -3.01
N PHE A 52 1.99 13.62 -2.34
CA PHE A 52 0.78 13.24 -3.08
C PHE A 52 0.43 14.43 -3.99
N GLY A 53 0.12 14.22 -5.27
CA GLY A 53 -0.08 15.26 -6.30
C GLY A 53 -1.22 16.27 -6.08
N PHE A 54 -1.62 16.52 -4.84
CA PHE A 54 -2.46 17.64 -4.45
C PHE A 54 -1.58 18.89 -4.41
N ALA A 55 -1.70 19.72 -5.45
CA ALA A 55 -0.99 20.98 -5.56
C ALA A 55 -1.34 21.90 -4.38
N GLY A 56 -0.33 22.24 -3.56
CA GLY A 56 -0.34 23.44 -2.72
C GLY A 56 -0.14 23.21 -1.22
N ALA A 57 0.95 23.80 -0.71
CA ALA A 57 1.13 24.36 0.64
C ALA A 57 1.54 23.44 1.80
N SER A 58 2.84 23.45 2.10
CA SER A 58 3.51 23.44 3.43
C SER A 58 2.76 22.96 4.70
N SER A 59 3.51 22.23 5.54
CA SER A 59 3.39 22.10 7.01
C SER A 59 2.75 20.81 7.54
N GLU A 60 3.12 20.44 8.78
CA GLU A 60 2.60 19.34 9.63
C GLU A 60 1.10 19.05 9.50
N LYS A 61 0.29 20.08 9.20
CA LYS A 61 -1.15 19.96 8.93
C LYS A 61 -1.46 19.00 7.78
N ASP A 62 -0.62 18.93 6.76
CA ASP A 62 -0.80 18.00 5.64
C ASP A 62 -0.51 16.56 6.05
N GLY A 63 0.42 16.34 6.96
CA GLY A 63 0.67 15.01 7.52
C GLY A 63 -0.52 14.44 8.26
N ALA A 64 -1.19 15.28 9.07
CA ALA A 64 -2.44 14.90 9.73
C ALA A 64 -3.56 14.64 8.71
N ARG A 65 -3.67 15.47 7.67
CA ARG A 65 -4.65 15.28 6.57
C ARG A 65 -4.45 13.97 5.81
N VAL A 66 -3.21 13.60 5.52
CA VAL A 66 -2.90 12.32 4.85
C VAL A 66 -3.33 11.14 5.72
N ILE A 67 -3.07 11.19 7.04
CA ILE A 67 -3.50 10.13 7.95
C ILE A 67 -5.03 10.05 8.01
N THR A 68 -5.74 11.17 8.14
CA THR A 68 -7.21 11.18 8.13
C THR A 68 -7.77 10.66 6.81
N LEU A 69 -7.14 10.97 5.67
CA LEU A 69 -7.56 10.46 4.37
C LEU A 69 -7.34 8.94 4.27
N LEU A 70 -6.22 8.44 4.81
CA LEU A 70 -5.96 7.00 4.90
C LEU A 70 -6.94 6.29 5.85
N GLN A 71 -7.44 6.96 6.89
CA GLN A 71 -8.42 6.42 7.85
C GLN A 71 -9.85 6.44 7.33
N ASP A 72 -10.27 7.51 6.65
CA ASP A 72 -11.68 7.73 6.34
C ASP A 72 -12.03 7.38 4.89
N ALA A 73 -11.13 7.68 3.94
CA ALA A 73 -11.42 7.54 2.50
C ALA A 73 -10.78 6.30 1.87
N PHE A 74 -9.51 6.04 2.18
CA PHE A 74 -8.79 4.91 1.60
C PHE A 74 -9.34 3.59 2.17
N LEU A 75 -9.90 2.71 1.35
CA LEU A 75 -10.58 1.48 1.81
C LEU A 75 -11.62 1.78 2.91
N ALA A 76 -12.59 2.65 2.61
CA ALA A 76 -13.64 3.08 3.55
C ALA A 76 -14.46 1.91 4.14
N ASN A 77 -14.49 0.76 3.46
CA ASN A 77 -15.12 -0.47 3.95
C ASN A 77 -14.32 -1.18 5.06
N VAL A 78 -13.03 -0.88 5.19
CA VAL A 78 -12.16 -1.44 6.24
C VAL A 78 -12.07 -0.42 7.37
N ARG A 79 -12.68 -0.72 8.52
CA ARG A 79 -12.63 0.18 9.68
C ARG A 79 -11.21 0.25 10.22
N SER A 80 -10.66 1.45 10.32
CA SER A 80 -9.40 1.74 11.00
C SER A 80 -9.53 3.07 11.74
N GLU A 81 -9.69 3.02 13.05
CA GLU A 81 -9.69 4.22 13.88
C GLU A 81 -8.24 4.68 14.07
N ASN A 82 -7.60 4.29 15.17
CA ASN A 82 -6.22 4.72 15.47
C ASN A 82 -5.14 3.77 14.93
N ASN A 83 -5.54 2.66 14.33
CA ASN A 83 -4.63 1.63 13.83
C ASN A 83 -4.92 1.29 12.37
N LEU A 84 -3.97 1.64 11.48
CA LEU A 84 -4.05 1.38 10.04
C LEU A 84 -3.66 -0.06 9.67
N ARG A 85 -3.21 -0.90 10.62
CA ARG A 85 -2.79 -2.28 10.38
C ARG A 85 -3.82 -3.13 9.62
N PRO A 86 -5.14 -3.07 9.93
CA PRO A 86 -6.14 -3.83 9.15
C PRO A 86 -6.16 -3.42 7.67
N LYS A 87 -6.00 -2.12 7.37
CA LYS A 87 -5.90 -1.61 5.99
C LYS A 87 -4.61 -2.06 5.33
N CYS A 88 -3.47 -2.05 6.03
CA CYS A 88 -2.21 -2.60 5.51
C CYS A 88 -2.35 -4.07 5.11
N ILE A 89 -2.97 -4.90 5.97
CA ILE A 89 -3.20 -6.32 5.70
C ILE A 89 -4.11 -6.48 4.48
N TYR A 90 -5.19 -5.70 4.41
CA TYR A 90 -6.11 -5.74 3.27
C TYR A 90 -5.39 -5.38 1.95
N VAL A 91 -4.62 -4.30 1.94
CA VAL A 91 -3.79 -3.91 0.78
C VAL A 91 -2.77 -5.00 0.43
N ALA A 92 -2.15 -5.64 1.40
CA ALA A 92 -1.21 -6.72 1.15
C ALA A 92 -1.87 -7.95 0.50
N VAL A 93 -3.11 -8.27 0.90
CA VAL A 93 -3.91 -9.31 0.23
C VAL A 93 -4.25 -8.90 -1.20
N MET A 94 -4.67 -7.66 -1.44
CA MET A 94 -4.91 -7.15 -2.80
C MET A 94 -3.65 -7.24 -3.66
N LEU A 95 -2.49 -6.85 -3.13
CA LEU A 95 -1.21 -6.97 -3.82
C LEU A 95 -0.87 -8.41 -4.14
N ARG A 96 -1.10 -9.34 -3.21
CA ARG A 96 -0.90 -10.78 -3.44
C ARG A 96 -1.76 -11.26 -4.60
N CYS A 97 -3.06 -10.94 -4.64
CA CYS A 97 -3.93 -11.34 -5.73
C CYS A 97 -3.44 -10.81 -7.09
N ILE A 98 -2.99 -9.55 -7.14
CA ILE A 98 -2.41 -8.95 -8.36
C ILE A 98 -1.13 -9.70 -8.79
N MET A 99 -0.26 -10.03 -7.85
CA MET A 99 0.98 -10.76 -8.13
C MET A 99 0.70 -12.19 -8.59
N ASP A 100 -0.23 -12.89 -7.95
CA ASP A 100 -0.65 -14.24 -8.34
C ASP A 100 -1.19 -14.23 -9.77
N ALA A 101 -2.04 -13.26 -10.10
CA ALA A 101 -2.55 -13.06 -11.46
C ALA A 101 -1.46 -12.68 -12.48
N THR A 102 -0.41 -11.98 -12.04
CA THR A 102 0.74 -11.63 -12.88
C THR A 102 1.60 -12.86 -13.19
N LEU A 103 1.77 -13.74 -12.20
CA LEU A 103 2.58 -14.96 -12.31
C LEU A 103 1.83 -16.11 -12.98
N ASN A 104 0.51 -16.16 -12.81
CA ASN A 104 -0.38 -17.17 -13.36
C ASN A 104 -1.67 -16.52 -13.87
N LYS A 105 -1.88 -16.55 -15.19
CA LYS A 105 -3.08 -15.97 -15.81
C LYS A 105 -4.38 -16.65 -15.36
N ASP A 106 -4.32 -17.92 -14.96
CA ASP A 106 -5.48 -18.67 -14.49
C ASP A 106 -5.93 -18.23 -13.09
N ALA A 107 -5.11 -17.44 -12.38
CA ALA A 107 -5.46 -16.85 -11.08
C ALA A 107 -6.25 -15.53 -11.21
N MET A 108 -6.54 -15.06 -12.42
CA MET A 108 -7.41 -13.90 -12.62
C MET A 108 -8.87 -14.28 -12.32
N ASP A 109 -9.57 -13.43 -11.56
CA ASP A 109 -11.00 -13.61 -11.30
C ASP A 109 -11.81 -13.46 -12.60
N ASP A 110 -12.75 -14.39 -12.82
CA ASP A 110 -13.68 -14.32 -13.94
C ASP A 110 -14.74 -13.24 -13.70
N LYS A 111 -14.80 -12.27 -14.61
CA LYS A 111 -15.74 -11.15 -14.57
C LYS A 111 -17.19 -11.61 -14.81
N ASP A 112 -17.38 -12.70 -15.54
CA ASP A 112 -18.69 -13.23 -15.88
C ASP A 112 -19.22 -14.24 -14.86
N TYR A 113 -18.41 -14.56 -13.83
CA TYR A 113 -18.83 -15.42 -12.73
C TYR A 113 -19.96 -14.78 -11.92
N VAL A 114 -21.13 -15.43 -11.91
CA VAL A 114 -22.36 -14.90 -11.31
C VAL A 114 -22.25 -14.69 -9.79
N GLY A 115 -21.39 -15.44 -9.09
CA GLY A 115 -21.20 -15.28 -7.65
C GLY A 115 -20.52 -13.97 -7.23
N ASN A 116 -19.99 -13.19 -8.18
CA ASN A 116 -19.37 -11.88 -7.95
C ASN A 116 -20.38 -10.71 -8.06
N LYS A 117 -21.65 -10.99 -8.35
CA LYS A 117 -22.74 -10.00 -8.47
C LYS A 117 -23.69 -10.10 -7.29
#